data_AF-A0A923CSC4-F1
#
_entry.id   AF-A0A923CSC4-F1
#
_cell.length_a   1.000
_cell.length_b   1.000
_cell.length_c   1.000
_cell.angle_alpha   90.00
_cell.angle_beta   90.00
_cell.angle_gamma   90.00
#
_symmetry.space_group_name_H-M   'P 1'
#
loop_
_entity.id
_entity.type
_entity.pdbx_description
1 polymer ?
#
loop_
_entity_poly.entity_id
_entity_poly.type
_entity_poly.pdbx_seq_one_letter_code
_entity_poly.pdbx_strand_id
1 'polypeptide(L)'
;MKNKYNNSGKLLFILLLMITIAVAAGGFFAYKFLNAEKTSDNEMANIHLQEETIAFVHQSMPDVYNSLFELNHEIVMIEKELKRLEIIENEYPKQKKIVQDEKKMWSKTQKDLQTLIENLEKNIEPLFVAYTVNTEKGTELLASKKEELLASATEALETSKKQTVRLKNTEEKSFIQKIKEKISK
;
A
#
# COMPACT_ATOMS: atom_id res chain seq x y z
N MET A 1 -36.34 -52.72 14.74
CA MET A 1 -34.98 -52.21 15.03
C MET A 1 -34.79 -50.89 14.30
N LYS A 2 -34.79 -49.76 15.01
CA LYS A 2 -34.60 -48.42 14.43
C LYS A 2 -33.11 -48.08 14.49
N ASN A 3 -32.42 -48.09 13.35
CA ASN A 3 -31.10 -47.47 13.25
C ASN A 3 -31.30 -46.02 12.80
N LYS A 4 -31.45 -45.12 13.78
CA LYS A 4 -31.62 -43.69 13.56
C LYS A 4 -30.22 -43.12 13.29
N TYR A 5 -29.88 -42.91 12.02
CA TYR A 5 -28.62 -42.32 11.58
C TYR A 5 -28.34 -41.01 12.35
N ASN A 6 -27.22 -40.97 13.07
CA ASN A 6 -26.72 -39.80 13.79
C ASN A 6 -26.27 -38.71 12.79
N ASN A 7 -27.21 -37.94 12.26
CA ASN A 7 -26.94 -36.76 11.41
C ASN A 7 -26.72 -35.47 12.22
N SER A 8 -26.86 -35.52 13.55
CA SER A 8 -26.68 -34.36 14.44
C SER A 8 -25.26 -33.81 14.44
N GLY A 9 -24.24 -34.67 14.32
CA GLY A 9 -22.84 -34.25 14.26
C GLY A 9 -22.46 -33.52 12.97
N LYS A 10 -23.05 -33.91 11.84
CA LYS A 10 -22.81 -33.25 10.53
C LYS A 10 -23.53 -31.90 10.45
N LEU A 11 -24.73 -31.79 11.01
CA LEU A 11 -25.48 -30.53 11.09
C LEU A 11 -24.80 -29.51 11.99
N LEU A 12 -24.23 -29.94 13.13
CA LEU A 12 -23.45 -29.08 14.02
C LEU A 12 -22.19 -28.54 13.34
N PHE A 13 -21.50 -29.37 12.54
CA PHE A 13 -20.31 -28.96 11.80
C PHE A 13 -20.62 -27.94 10.69
N ILE A 14 -21.73 -28.13 9.95
CA ILE A 14 -22.17 -27.19 8.91
C ILE A 14 -22.61 -25.86 9.53
N LEU A 15 -23.30 -25.89 10.68
CA LEU A 15 -23.69 -24.68 11.40
C LEU A 15 -22.47 -23.91 11.91
N LEU A 16 -21.46 -24.61 12.43
CA LEU A 16 -20.22 -24.00 12.93
C LEU A 16 -19.38 -23.40 11.78
N LEU A 17 -19.38 -24.05 10.61
CA LEU A 17 -18.71 -23.55 9.40
C LEU A 17 -19.42 -22.33 8.79
N MET A 18 -20.75 -22.25 8.89
CA MET A 18 -21.51 -21.06 8.47
C MET A 18 -21.28 -19.87 9.41
N ILE A 19 -21.12 -20.11 10.72
CA ILE A 19 -20.83 -19.06 11.70
C ILE A 19 -19.41 -18.51 11.50
N THR A 20 -18.41 -19.33 11.18
CA THR A 20 -17.05 -18.83 10.89
C THR A 20 -17.00 -18.00 9.61
N ILE A 21 -17.75 -18.39 8.56
CA ILE A 21 -17.88 -17.59 7.33
C ILE A 21 -18.62 -16.26 7.61
N ALA A 22 -19.67 -16.29 8.44
CA ALA A 22 -20.41 -15.08 8.81
C ALA A 22 -19.59 -14.11 9.68
N VAL A 23 -18.70 -14.62 10.54
CA VAL A 23 -17.78 -13.79 11.34
C VAL A 23 -16.63 -13.26 10.49
N ALA A 24 -16.13 -14.02 9.50
CA ALA A 24 -15.13 -13.53 8.56
C ALA A 24 -15.67 -12.41 7.65
N ALA A 25 -16.91 -12.55 7.15
CA ALA A 25 -17.57 -11.51 6.38
C ALA A 25 -17.98 -10.31 7.27
N GLY A 26 -18.55 -10.56 8.45
CA GLY A 26 -18.96 -9.52 9.39
C GLY A 26 -17.80 -8.70 9.97
N GLY A 27 -16.66 -9.34 10.24
CA GLY A 27 -15.43 -8.67 10.68
C GLY A 27 -14.85 -7.75 9.61
N PHE A 28 -14.88 -8.16 8.33
CA PHE A 28 -14.45 -7.33 7.20
C PHE A 28 -15.34 -6.10 7.01
N PHE A 29 -16.67 -6.27 7.08
CA PHE A 29 -17.61 -5.14 6.98
C PHE A 29 -17.58 -4.22 8.20
N ALA A 30 -17.46 -4.75 9.42
CA ALA A 30 -17.32 -3.95 10.63
C ALA A 30 -15.98 -3.20 10.67
N TYR A 31 -14.89 -3.81 10.22
CA TYR A 31 -13.59 -3.15 10.06
C TYR A 31 -13.65 -2.01 9.04
N LYS A 32 -14.29 -2.24 7.87
CA LYS A 32 -14.48 -1.20 6.86
C LYS A 32 -15.38 -0.08 7.35
N PHE A 33 -16.44 -0.39 8.10
CA PHE A 33 -17.39 0.62 8.62
C PHE A 33 -16.82 1.42 9.80
N LEU A 34 -16.03 0.82 10.68
CA LEU A 34 -15.39 1.52 11.81
C LEU A 34 -14.18 2.36 11.36
N ASN A 35 -13.54 2.03 10.23
CA ASN A 35 -12.42 2.79 9.66
C ASN A 35 -12.82 3.70 8.48
N ALA A 36 -14.12 3.72 8.10
CA ALA A 36 -14.64 4.52 6.99
C ALA A 36 -14.55 6.04 7.19
N GLU A 37 -14.14 6.52 8.38
CA GLU A 37 -14.03 7.95 8.65
C GLU A 37 -12.63 8.54 8.37
N LYS A 38 -11.64 7.75 7.89
CA LYS A 38 -10.27 8.27 7.70
C LYS A 38 -9.44 7.71 6.54
N THR A 39 -10.03 7.06 5.54
CA THR A 39 -9.26 6.66 4.34
C THR A 39 -9.53 7.67 3.22
N SER A 40 -8.63 8.65 3.11
CA SER A 40 -8.46 9.50 1.93
C SER A 40 -8.48 8.61 0.67
N ASP A 41 -9.16 9.02 -0.40
CA ASP A 41 -9.32 8.43 -1.76
C ASP A 41 -8.04 7.95 -2.51
N ASN A 42 -6.92 7.69 -1.82
CA ASN A 42 -5.60 7.35 -2.35
C ASN A 42 -5.16 5.92 -2.00
N GLU A 43 -6.06 5.02 -1.61
CA GLU A 43 -5.68 3.63 -1.34
C GLU A 43 -5.08 3.03 -2.60
N MET A 44 -3.74 2.88 -2.60
CA MET A 44 -2.94 2.30 -3.67
C MET A 44 -2.98 3.00 -5.04
N ALA A 45 -3.15 4.34 -5.09
CA ALA A 45 -3.20 5.09 -6.34
C ALA A 45 -1.98 4.93 -7.28
N ASN A 46 -0.83 4.51 -6.75
CA ASN A 46 0.39 4.25 -7.53
C ASN A 46 0.64 2.75 -7.81
N ILE A 47 -0.32 1.89 -7.48
CA ILE A 47 -0.27 0.45 -7.75
C ILE A 47 -1.25 0.14 -8.89
N HIS A 48 -0.78 -0.54 -9.93
CA HIS A 48 -1.51 -0.85 -11.16
C HIS A 48 -1.98 -2.32 -11.23
N LEU A 49 -1.93 -3.03 -10.11
CA LEU A 49 -2.48 -4.39 -10.00
C LEU A 49 -4.02 -4.37 -10.04
N GLN A 50 -4.60 -5.40 -10.63
CA GLN A 50 -6.05 -5.63 -10.56
C GLN A 50 -6.49 -5.88 -9.11
N GLU A 51 -7.73 -5.53 -8.77
CA GLU A 51 -8.26 -5.62 -7.40
C GLU A 51 -8.14 -7.04 -6.83
N GLU A 52 -8.38 -8.06 -7.65
CA GLU A 52 -8.25 -9.47 -7.28
C GLU A 52 -6.80 -9.84 -6.97
N THR A 53 -5.84 -9.25 -7.70
CA THR A 53 -4.42 -9.46 -7.45
C THR A 53 -3.99 -8.78 -6.15
N ILE A 54 -4.49 -7.57 -5.89
CA ILE A 54 -4.25 -6.87 -4.61
C ILE A 54 -4.79 -7.69 -3.44
N ALA A 55 -6.01 -8.21 -3.55
CA ALA A 55 -6.61 -9.08 -2.54
C ALA A 55 -5.80 -10.37 -2.33
N PHE A 56 -5.33 -10.99 -3.41
CA PHE A 56 -4.43 -12.14 -3.35
C PHE A 56 -3.13 -11.83 -2.60
N VAL A 57 -2.47 -10.72 -2.90
CA VAL A 57 -1.23 -10.32 -2.20
C VAL A 57 -1.52 -10.07 -0.72
N HIS A 58 -2.60 -9.36 -0.39
CA HIS A 58 -3.01 -9.10 0.99
C HIS A 58 -3.21 -10.41 1.78
N GLN A 59 -3.87 -11.40 1.17
CA GLN A 59 -4.16 -12.68 1.82
C GLN A 59 -2.93 -13.60 1.93
N SER A 60 -2.16 -13.71 0.85
CA SER A 60 -1.09 -14.72 0.71
C SER A 60 0.29 -14.21 1.14
N MET A 61 0.52 -12.90 1.02
CA MET A 61 1.80 -12.23 1.28
C MET A 61 1.58 -10.89 1.99
N PRO A 62 1.03 -10.88 3.21
CA PRO A 62 0.66 -9.64 3.92
C PRO A 62 1.84 -8.67 4.11
N ASP A 63 3.06 -9.17 4.29
CA ASP A 63 4.24 -8.32 4.43
C ASP A 63 4.63 -7.63 3.11
N VAL A 64 4.41 -8.29 1.97
CA VAL A 64 4.61 -7.71 0.63
C VAL A 64 3.53 -6.67 0.37
N TYR A 65 2.27 -6.96 0.73
CA TYR A 65 1.17 -6.00 0.66
C TYR A 65 1.48 -4.73 1.45
N ASN A 66 1.92 -4.87 2.70
CA ASN A 66 2.27 -3.74 3.56
C ASN A 66 3.41 -2.91 2.95
N SER A 67 4.40 -3.57 2.35
CA SER A 67 5.50 -2.88 1.67
C SER A 67 5.04 -2.08 0.45
N LEU A 68 4.14 -2.63 -0.38
CA LEU A 68 3.54 -1.90 -1.51
C LEU A 68 2.72 -0.69 -1.04
N PHE A 69 1.92 -0.89 0.01
CA PHE A 69 1.13 0.17 0.61
C PHE A 69 2.03 1.32 1.12
N GLU A 70 3.11 1.00 1.83
CA GLU A 70 4.07 1.98 2.30
C GLU A 70 4.80 2.68 1.15
N LEU A 71 5.23 1.94 0.11
CA LEU A 71 5.84 2.54 -1.08
C LEU A 71 4.90 3.53 -1.79
N ASN A 72 3.61 3.20 -1.90
CA ASN A 72 2.59 4.12 -2.40
C ASN A 72 2.52 5.41 -1.55
N HIS A 73 2.55 5.28 -0.22
CA HIS A 73 2.57 6.43 0.68
C HIS A 73 3.81 7.33 0.47
N GLU A 74 4.97 6.73 0.26
CA GLU A 74 6.21 7.47 -0.02
C GLU A 74 6.08 8.28 -1.32
N ILE A 75 5.51 7.71 -2.39
CA ILE A 75 5.24 8.44 -3.64
C ILE A 75 4.27 9.60 -3.42
N VAL A 76 3.17 9.38 -2.71
CA VAL A 76 2.18 10.43 -2.40
C VAL A 76 2.82 11.60 -1.62
N MET A 77 3.74 11.32 -0.70
CA MET A 77 4.49 12.37 0.01
C MET A 77 5.39 13.17 -0.93
N ILE A 78 6.06 12.50 -1.86
CA ILE A 78 6.91 13.16 -2.86
C ILE A 78 6.07 14.03 -3.80
N GLU A 79 4.89 13.58 -4.23
CA GLU A 79 3.99 14.37 -5.07
C GLU A 79 3.51 15.64 -4.36
N LYS A 80 3.18 15.54 -3.07
CA LYS A 80 2.83 16.70 -2.25
C LYS A 80 3.99 17.68 -2.15
N GLU A 81 5.21 17.17 -1.98
CA GLU A 81 6.41 18.02 -1.94
C GLU A 81 6.67 18.71 -3.28
N LEU A 82 6.56 17.99 -4.40
CA LEU A 82 6.72 18.57 -5.74
C LEU A 82 5.72 19.71 -5.99
N LYS A 83 4.46 19.52 -5.58
CA LYS A 83 3.43 20.58 -5.62
C LYS A 83 3.80 21.78 -4.72
N ARG A 84 4.30 21.53 -3.50
CA ARG A 84 4.76 22.59 -2.59
C ARG A 84 5.90 23.40 -3.21
N LEU A 85 6.87 22.71 -3.83
CA LEU A 85 8.00 23.35 -4.50
C LEU A 85 7.54 24.15 -5.71
N GLU A 86 6.60 23.66 -6.50
CA GLU A 86 6.00 24.41 -7.61
C GLU A 86 5.33 25.72 -7.15
N ILE A 87 4.58 25.68 -6.05
CA ILE A 87 4.00 26.89 -5.44
C ILE A 87 5.10 27.89 -5.06
N ILE A 88 6.18 27.44 -4.43
CA ILE A 88 7.31 28.30 -4.02
C ILE A 88 8.04 28.89 -5.24
N GLU A 89 8.23 28.12 -6.30
CA GLU A 89 8.83 28.60 -7.55
C GLU A 89 8.01 29.76 -8.14
N ASN A 90 6.68 29.64 -8.11
CA ASN A 90 5.76 30.67 -8.58
C ASN A 90 5.73 31.90 -7.67
N GLU A 91 5.80 31.74 -6.34
CA GLU A 91 5.86 32.85 -5.38
C GLU A 91 7.20 33.61 -5.44
N TYR A 92 8.31 32.91 -5.73
CA TYR A 92 9.67 33.47 -5.71
C TYR A 92 10.44 33.20 -7.02
N PRO A 93 9.99 33.73 -8.17
CA PRO A 93 10.54 33.36 -9.49
C PRO A 93 12.02 33.72 -9.68
N LYS A 94 12.52 34.72 -8.94
CA LYS A 94 13.96 35.10 -8.94
C LYS A 94 14.86 34.06 -8.26
N GLN A 95 14.29 33.16 -7.45
CA GLN A 95 15.00 32.12 -6.69
C GLN A 95 14.77 30.71 -7.28
N LYS A 96 14.26 30.61 -8.51
CA LYS A 96 13.91 29.34 -9.17
C LYS A 96 15.01 28.27 -9.11
N LYS A 97 16.29 28.67 -9.19
CA LYS A 97 17.43 27.73 -9.23
C LYS A 97 17.49 26.85 -7.99
N ILE A 98 17.19 27.42 -6.81
CA ILE A 98 17.19 26.68 -5.53
C ILE A 98 16.09 25.60 -5.55
N VAL A 99 14.91 25.95 -6.07
CA VAL A 99 13.75 25.06 -6.13
C VAL A 99 13.93 23.97 -7.19
N GLN A 100 14.58 24.29 -8.31
CA GLN A 100 14.79 23.37 -9.42
C GLN A 100 15.68 22.18 -9.04
N ASP A 101 16.73 22.39 -8.25
CA ASP A 101 17.60 21.31 -7.80
C ASP A 101 16.84 20.32 -6.90
N GLU A 102 16.01 20.82 -5.98
CA GLU A 102 15.13 20.00 -5.14
C GLU A 102 14.06 19.27 -5.96
N LYS A 103 13.36 19.96 -6.88
CA LYS A 103 12.38 19.34 -7.77
C LYS A 103 13.00 18.20 -8.58
N LYS A 104 14.20 18.41 -9.14
CA LYS A 104 14.90 17.38 -9.91
C LYS A 104 15.24 16.16 -9.06
N MET A 105 15.69 16.37 -7.82
CA MET A 105 15.96 15.27 -6.89
C MET A 105 14.69 14.47 -6.59
N TRP A 106 13.61 15.15 -6.23
CA TRP A 106 12.34 14.50 -5.88
C TRP A 106 11.67 13.81 -7.07
N SER A 107 11.67 14.42 -8.26
CA SER A 107 11.16 13.77 -9.48
C SER A 107 11.97 12.52 -9.84
N LYS A 108 13.29 12.53 -9.62
CA LYS A 108 14.10 11.33 -9.81
C LYS A 108 13.70 10.25 -8.81
N THR A 109 13.62 10.57 -7.53
CA THR A 109 13.19 9.62 -6.49
C THR A 109 11.80 9.05 -6.79
N GLN A 110 10.82 9.88 -7.17
CA GLN A 110 9.49 9.43 -7.56
C GLN A 110 9.56 8.37 -8.67
N LYS A 111 10.33 8.65 -9.73
CA LYS A 111 10.49 7.74 -10.87
C LYS A 111 11.18 6.43 -10.49
N ASP A 112 12.20 6.51 -9.63
CA ASP A 112 12.91 5.32 -9.14
C ASP A 112 11.95 4.43 -8.32
N LEU A 113 11.10 5.02 -7.47
CA LEU A 113 10.07 4.29 -6.71
C LEU A 113 8.97 3.69 -7.60
N GLN A 114 8.50 4.42 -8.60
CA GLN A 114 7.54 3.91 -9.58
C GLN A 114 8.11 2.70 -10.33
N THR A 115 9.37 2.78 -10.76
CA THR A 115 10.06 1.66 -11.43
C THR A 115 10.17 0.43 -10.50
N LEU A 116 10.42 0.64 -9.20
CA LEU A 116 10.47 -0.44 -8.22
C LEU A 116 9.09 -1.10 -8.04
N ILE A 117 8.03 -0.30 -7.93
CA ILE A 117 6.65 -0.81 -7.87
C ILE A 117 6.33 -1.62 -9.12
N GLU A 118 6.56 -1.08 -10.32
CA GLU A 118 6.32 -1.80 -11.58
C GLU A 118 7.06 -3.15 -11.65
N ASN A 119 8.28 -3.23 -11.10
CA ASN A 119 9.03 -4.48 -11.06
C ASN A 119 8.44 -5.48 -10.05
N LEU A 120 7.97 -5.02 -8.89
CA LEU A 120 7.26 -5.87 -7.93
C LEU A 120 5.95 -6.39 -8.55
N GLU A 121 5.19 -5.53 -9.22
CA GLU A 121 3.94 -5.90 -9.90
C GLU A 121 4.14 -6.99 -10.94
N LYS A 122 5.16 -6.82 -11.81
CA LYS A 122 5.56 -7.81 -12.83
C LYS A 122 5.93 -9.17 -12.24
N ASN A 123 6.40 -9.22 -10.99
CA ASN A 123 6.73 -10.46 -10.31
C ASN A 123 5.53 -11.05 -9.54
N ILE A 124 4.58 -10.21 -9.12
CA ILE A 124 3.37 -10.61 -8.38
C ILE A 124 2.31 -11.20 -9.32
N GLU A 125 2.05 -10.56 -10.46
CA GLU A 125 0.97 -10.94 -11.37
C GLU A 125 1.11 -12.41 -11.86
N PRO A 126 2.29 -12.92 -12.23
CA PRO A 126 2.46 -14.33 -12.60
C PRO A 126 2.13 -15.30 -11.46
N LEU A 127 2.36 -14.91 -10.19
CA LEU A 127 2.03 -15.75 -9.04
C LEU A 127 0.51 -15.89 -8.89
N PHE A 128 -0.21 -14.77 -9.02
CA PHE A 128 -1.67 -14.77 -8.98
C PHE A 128 -2.26 -15.60 -10.13
N VAL A 129 -1.75 -15.41 -11.35
CA VAL A 129 -2.20 -16.19 -12.53
C VAL A 129 -1.91 -17.68 -12.33
N ALA A 130 -0.72 -18.05 -11.86
CA ALA A 130 -0.37 -19.45 -11.58
C ALA A 130 -1.31 -20.07 -10.54
N TYR A 131 -1.59 -19.36 -9.45
CA TYR A 131 -2.51 -19.79 -8.39
C TYR A 131 -3.95 -19.96 -8.90
N THR A 132 -4.40 -19.06 -9.77
CA THR A 132 -5.75 -19.09 -10.35
C THR A 132 -5.91 -20.24 -11.34
N VAL A 133 -4.88 -20.52 -12.16
CA VAL A 133 -4.91 -21.59 -13.18
C VAL A 133 -4.73 -22.97 -12.54
N ASN A 134 -3.81 -23.10 -11.57
CA ASN A 134 -3.57 -24.33 -10.83
C ASN A 134 -3.14 -23.99 -9.41
N THR A 135 -4.07 -24.12 -8.48
CA THR A 135 -3.87 -23.75 -7.08
C THR A 135 -2.70 -24.47 -6.42
N GLU A 136 -2.48 -25.75 -6.72
CA GLU A 136 -1.37 -26.53 -6.15
C GLU A 136 -0.03 -25.98 -6.64
N LYS A 137 0.17 -25.90 -7.96
CA LYS A 137 1.40 -25.35 -8.56
C LYS A 137 1.64 -23.89 -8.19
N GLY A 138 0.58 -23.08 -8.13
CA GLY A 138 0.68 -21.69 -7.72
C GLY A 138 1.04 -21.53 -6.25
N THR A 139 0.57 -22.42 -5.38
CA THR A 139 0.96 -22.42 -3.95
C THR A 139 2.44 -22.80 -3.78
N GLU A 140 2.93 -23.79 -4.54
CA GLU A 140 4.35 -24.13 -4.57
C GLU A 140 5.22 -22.97 -5.09
N LEU A 141 4.82 -22.37 -6.20
CA LEU A 141 5.53 -21.23 -6.79
C LEU A 141 5.55 -20.05 -5.82
N LEU A 142 4.43 -19.73 -5.19
CA LEU A 142 4.32 -18.72 -4.15
C LEU A 142 5.29 -19.00 -2.99
N ALA A 143 5.31 -20.23 -2.48
CA ALA A 143 6.20 -20.60 -1.37
C ALA A 143 7.68 -20.40 -1.73
N SER A 144 8.07 -20.68 -2.97
CA SER A 144 9.44 -20.46 -3.45
C SER A 144 9.81 -19.01 -3.73
N LYS A 145 8.84 -18.12 -3.98
CA LYS A 145 9.09 -16.73 -4.41
C LYS A 145 8.77 -15.67 -3.36
N LYS A 146 7.97 -16.01 -2.35
CA LYS A 146 7.51 -15.05 -1.33
C LYS A 146 8.66 -14.35 -0.61
N GLU A 147 9.72 -15.08 -0.24
CA GLU A 147 10.86 -14.49 0.48
C GLU A 147 11.67 -13.51 -0.40
N GLU A 148 11.89 -13.87 -1.67
CA GLU A 148 12.56 -13.01 -2.65
C GLU A 148 11.78 -11.72 -2.90
N LEU A 149 10.45 -11.84 -3.04
CA LEU A 149 9.56 -10.70 -3.18
C LEU A 149 9.56 -9.79 -1.95
N LEU A 150 9.51 -10.39 -0.75
CA LEU A 150 9.57 -9.64 0.50
C LEU A 150 10.90 -8.91 0.65
N ALA A 151 12.02 -9.57 0.34
CA ALA A 151 13.34 -8.94 0.38
C ALA A 151 13.42 -7.75 -0.58
N SER A 152 12.94 -7.93 -1.82
CA SER A 152 12.91 -6.86 -2.84
C SER A 152 12.04 -5.69 -2.39
N ALA A 153 10.85 -5.96 -1.84
CA ALA A 153 9.93 -4.93 -1.38
C ALA A 153 10.46 -4.19 -0.14
N THR A 154 11.11 -4.90 0.78
CA THR A 154 11.72 -4.32 1.98
C THR A 154 12.93 -3.46 1.63
N GLU A 155 13.82 -3.92 0.75
CA GLU A 155 14.97 -3.14 0.27
C GLU A 155 14.53 -1.84 -0.43
N ALA A 156 13.50 -1.95 -1.29
CA ALA A 156 12.88 -0.79 -1.94
C ALA A 156 12.33 0.19 -0.89
N LEU A 157 11.62 -0.31 0.12
CA LEU A 157 11.03 0.50 1.17
C LEU A 157 12.10 1.19 2.04
N GLU A 158 13.16 0.49 2.42
CA GLU A 158 14.27 1.07 3.18
C GLU A 158 14.98 2.17 2.40
N THR A 159 15.22 1.93 1.11
CA THR A 159 15.85 2.91 0.21
C THR A 159 14.97 4.15 0.08
N SER A 160 13.67 3.96 -0.10
CA SER A 160 12.67 5.04 -0.14
C SER A 160 12.67 5.85 1.15
N LYS A 161 12.54 5.19 2.31
CA LYS A 161 12.49 5.82 3.63
C LYS A 161 13.73 6.66 3.93
N LYS A 162 14.92 6.22 3.50
CA LYS A 162 16.16 7.00 3.63
C LYS A 162 16.08 8.33 2.87
N GLN A 163 15.44 8.34 1.70
CA GLN A 163 15.31 9.53 0.86
C GLN A 163 14.21 10.48 1.35
N THR A 164 13.10 9.92 1.85
CA THR A 164 11.91 10.69 2.25
C THR A 164 11.88 11.08 3.73
N VAL A 165 12.84 10.63 4.56
CA VAL A 165 12.89 10.96 6.00
C VAL A 165 12.80 12.47 6.27
N ARG A 166 13.38 13.29 5.38
CA ARG A 166 13.35 14.75 5.47
C ARG A 166 11.97 15.36 5.20
N LEU A 167 11.10 14.67 4.46
CA LEU A 167 9.72 15.10 4.20
C LEU A 167 8.81 14.90 5.40
N LYS A 168 9.01 13.80 6.14
CA LYS A 168 8.23 13.50 7.36
C LYS A 168 8.41 14.58 8.44
N ASN A 169 9.60 15.19 8.50
CA ASN A 169 9.89 16.30 9.41
C ASN A 169 9.47 17.68 8.86
N THR A 170 8.96 17.75 7.63
CA THR A 170 8.57 19.03 6.99
C THR A 170 7.11 19.39 7.28
N GLU A 171 6.25 18.42 7.61
CA GLU A 171 4.88 18.69 8.12
C GLU A 171 4.88 19.52 9.41
N GLU A 172 5.99 19.52 10.17
CA GLU A 172 6.17 20.35 11.36
C GLU A 172 6.52 21.83 11.06
N LYS A 173 6.70 22.23 9.79
CA LYS A 173 6.98 23.64 9.44
C LYS A 173 5.72 24.51 9.46
N SER A 174 5.10 24.55 10.64
CA SER A 174 4.29 25.66 11.14
C SER A 174 5.06 26.99 11.18
N PHE A 175 6.37 27.02 10.93
CA PHE A 175 7.18 28.25 10.98
C PHE A 175 6.77 29.30 9.95
N ILE A 176 6.53 28.94 8.68
CA ILE A 176 6.12 29.92 7.65
C ILE A 176 4.70 30.40 7.90
N GLN A 177 3.81 29.51 8.34
CA GLN A 177 2.43 29.85 8.69
C GLN A 177 2.40 30.81 9.90
N LYS A 178 3.19 30.50 10.95
CA LYS A 178 3.40 31.38 12.12
C LYS A 178 4.00 32.74 11.74
N ILE A 179 4.91 32.80 10.76
CA ILE A 179 5.46 34.07 10.27
C ILE A 179 4.40 34.86 9.51
N LYS A 180 3.66 34.24 8.58
CA LYS A 180 2.59 34.92 7.83
C LYS A 180 1.51 35.48 8.77
N GLU A 181 1.11 34.73 9.80
CA GLU A 181 0.17 35.19 10.84
C GLU A 181 0.72 36.34 11.69
N LYS A 182 2.02 36.31 12.01
CA LYS A 182 2.67 37.35 12.83
C LYS A 182 2.92 38.66 12.08
N ILE A 183 3.11 38.61 10.76
CA ILE A 183 3.32 39.80 9.91
C ILE A 183 1.97 40.43 9.50
N SER A 184 0.89 39.65 9.46
CA SER A 184 -0.45 40.14 9.08
C SER A 184 -1.26 40.77 10.24
N LYS A 185 -0.64 40.95 11.42
CA LYS A 185 -1.16 41.72 12.56
C LYS A 185 -0.40 43.03 12.70
#